data_AF-A0A972LPU7-F1
#
_entry.id   AF-A0A972LPU7-F1
#
_cell.length_a   1.000
_cell.length_b   1.000
_cell.length_c   1.000
_cell.angle_alpha   90.00
_cell.angle_beta   90.00
_cell.angle_gamma   90.00
#
_symmetry.space_group_name_H-M   'P 1'
#
loop_
_entity.id
_entity.type
_entity.pdbx_description
1 polymer ?
#
loop_
_entity_poly.entity_id
_entity_poly.type
_entity_poly.pdbx_seq_one_letter_code
_entity_poly.pdbx_strand_id
1 'polypeptide(L)'
;MNKHIISPALVLMVWSLYHPVAFSATQNLFKKNTCSFSRIENQAQLDKVLHCVKSRKQDRYFDVHWALSNLGNAPKHLNLRFNRLINALHHPMKVQTAANYINVIATHLPKGGAAELLRYLKQDMIDRESASALTTLLRYNDPSAWRKARKIVEQIYRDQQINDGMYMYAKGKLDPAIRDPDHQAEQNKKAKLRAAFLKESDQVRKEKRRIDRIKKTDPEQYIQRSLAEISRMQKIAEKYSSLQPGPVVGFRGDLLIRQKRLAAYAGARGRESTSIQIYESMGGWKADLEIADLKRKYGDVKMAIAYYDKVLKALDKPESSESRGEQTGAKQIREWLEHEVAYLKTGKTQPIKISRDKLGMFWASMYLNVYATEPSPLIKPLQKIHKGIEIERNRAHIRKYLFSLPKSPTNIAINTPYIAALANKKDVTQFVSLNDPAGYWEAYLYAFTLQIQQRQQHDKKDEVAERYGKLLRSPSGKPSALLQAAQEYTKYHPISFPTRDKRMGTPQGTWAVLMEGLKTGNRELALDCMTIKLKQKLGPQIKSMTKVQMNAFSESFTAFKLSASFGGFREAIVTRTSSDGRKLAGMVYFTRDGSDWLIQEM
;
A
#
# COMPACT_ATOMS: atom_id res chain seq x y z
N MET A 1 -43.42 -30.12 -10.96
CA MET A 1 -44.02 -29.73 -9.65
C MET A 1 -42.89 -29.42 -8.67
N ASN A 2 -42.52 -28.14 -8.53
CA ASN A 2 -41.44 -27.70 -7.64
C ASN A 2 -41.98 -27.42 -6.24
N LYS A 3 -41.60 -28.23 -5.25
CA LYS A 3 -41.87 -27.94 -3.84
C LYS A 3 -40.83 -26.92 -3.35
N HIS A 4 -41.23 -25.67 -3.24
CA HIS A 4 -40.44 -24.65 -2.56
C HIS A 4 -40.41 -24.96 -1.07
N ILE A 5 -39.23 -25.35 -0.56
CA ILE A 5 -38.96 -25.45 0.88
C ILE A 5 -38.86 -24.01 1.40
N ILE A 6 -39.94 -23.51 1.97
CA ILE A 6 -39.96 -22.23 2.67
C ILE A 6 -39.17 -22.43 3.97
N SER A 7 -38.13 -21.62 4.17
CA SER A 7 -37.34 -21.63 5.40
C SER A 7 -38.26 -21.40 6.62
N PRO A 8 -38.16 -22.22 7.69
CA PRO A 8 -38.93 -22.01 8.93
C PRO A 8 -38.78 -20.61 9.52
N ALA A 9 -37.65 -19.94 9.26
CA ALA A 9 -37.42 -18.55 9.68
C ALA A 9 -38.34 -17.55 8.95
N LEU A 10 -38.71 -17.81 7.69
CA LEU A 10 -39.61 -16.96 6.91
C LEU A 10 -41.06 -17.12 7.39
N VAL A 11 -41.47 -18.34 7.74
CA VAL A 11 -42.79 -18.64 8.32
C VAL A 11 -42.95 -17.95 9.68
N LEU A 12 -41.93 -17.97 10.53
CA LEU A 12 -41.91 -17.26 11.81
C LEU A 12 -41.96 -15.73 11.65
N MET A 13 -41.29 -15.19 10.62
CA MET A 13 -41.34 -13.75 10.33
C MET A 13 -42.73 -13.29 9.88
N VAL A 14 -43.36 -14.03 8.96
CA VAL A 14 -44.72 -13.70 8.48
C VAL A 14 -45.73 -13.85 9.60
N TRP A 15 -45.63 -14.90 10.43
CA TRP A 15 -46.53 -15.11 11.57
C TRP A 15 -46.41 -14.00 12.64
N SER A 16 -45.22 -13.44 12.84
CA SER A 16 -44.99 -12.32 13.78
C SER A 16 -45.62 -10.99 13.36
N LEU A 17 -45.87 -10.79 12.06
CA LEU A 17 -46.52 -9.58 11.54
C LEU A 17 -48.04 -9.58 11.76
N TYR A 18 -48.67 -10.76 11.87
CA TYR A 18 -50.13 -10.87 12.05
C TYR A 18 -50.56 -11.02 13.51
N HIS A 19 -49.67 -11.38 14.44
CA HIS A 19 -49.99 -11.60 15.86
C HIS A 19 -49.03 -10.87 16.82
N PRO A 20 -49.14 -9.53 16.96
CA PRO A 20 -48.24 -8.72 17.80
C PRO A 20 -48.26 -9.11 19.29
N VAL A 21 -49.36 -9.71 19.77
CA VAL A 21 -49.48 -10.22 21.16
C VAL A 21 -48.61 -11.47 21.37
N ALA A 22 -48.50 -12.36 20.37
CA ALA A 22 -47.63 -13.53 20.42
C ALA A 22 -46.13 -13.15 20.33
N PHE A 23 -45.80 -12.07 19.61
CA PHE A 23 -44.44 -11.53 19.55
C PHE A 23 -44.01 -10.86 20.87
N SER A 24 -44.94 -10.14 21.54
CA SER A 24 -44.73 -9.60 22.90
C SER A 24 -44.54 -10.72 23.94
N ALA A 25 -45.35 -11.78 23.87
CA ALA A 25 -45.22 -12.94 24.77
C ALA A 25 -43.91 -13.71 24.55
N THR A 26 -43.47 -13.90 23.30
CA THR A 26 -42.19 -14.54 22.97
C THR A 26 -40.98 -13.66 23.28
N GLN A 27 -41.05 -12.33 23.10
CA GLN A 27 -40.01 -11.41 23.58
C GLN A 27 -39.93 -11.39 25.11
N ASN A 28 -41.07 -11.45 25.80
CA ASN A 28 -41.11 -11.54 27.26
C ASN A 28 -40.59 -12.89 27.76
N LEU A 29 -40.82 -13.99 27.04
CA LEU A 29 -40.20 -15.29 27.30
C LEU A 29 -38.69 -15.27 27.02
N PHE A 30 -38.23 -14.64 25.94
CA PHE A 30 -36.80 -14.49 25.63
C PHE A 30 -36.06 -13.60 26.64
N LYS A 31 -36.68 -12.50 27.08
CA LYS A 31 -36.16 -11.64 28.17
C LYS A 31 -36.21 -12.34 29.52
N LYS A 32 -37.25 -13.14 29.77
CA LYS A 32 -37.33 -13.97 30.98
C LYS A 32 -36.36 -15.14 30.95
N ASN A 33 -35.87 -15.62 29.80
CA ASN A 33 -35.02 -16.81 29.71
C ASN A 33 -33.53 -16.54 29.43
N THR A 34 -33.12 -15.29 29.21
CA THR A 34 -31.71 -14.94 28.96
C THR A 34 -31.12 -14.08 30.08
N CYS A 35 -29.91 -14.42 30.55
CA CYS A 35 -29.09 -13.53 31.40
C CYS A 35 -28.45 -12.45 30.51
N SER A 36 -29.23 -11.82 29.63
CA SER A 36 -28.74 -10.89 28.62
C SER A 36 -28.57 -9.51 29.23
N PHE A 37 -27.32 -9.16 29.50
CA PHE A 37 -26.91 -7.79 29.77
C PHE A 37 -26.27 -7.26 28.49
N SER A 38 -26.67 -6.07 28.04
CA SER A 38 -26.08 -5.47 26.83
C SER A 38 -24.58 -5.24 26.96
N ARG A 39 -24.09 -5.01 28.20
CA ARG A 39 -22.66 -4.89 28.52
C ARG A 39 -22.41 -5.03 30.02
N ILE A 40 -21.28 -5.63 30.40
CA ILE A 40 -20.76 -5.64 31.77
C ILE A 40 -19.72 -4.53 31.89
N GLU A 41 -20.00 -3.51 32.69
CA GLU A 41 -19.17 -2.32 32.88
C GLU A 41 -18.64 -2.21 34.32
N ASN A 42 -19.31 -2.82 35.29
CA ASN A 42 -18.93 -2.78 36.71
C ASN A 42 -19.12 -4.14 37.42
N GLN A 43 -18.59 -4.25 38.65
CA GLN A 43 -18.62 -5.48 39.44
C GLN A 43 -20.04 -5.94 39.78
N ALA A 44 -20.98 -5.02 40.05
CA ALA A 44 -22.36 -5.37 40.36
C ALA A 44 -23.07 -6.05 39.18
N GLN A 45 -22.83 -5.57 37.95
CA GLN A 45 -23.34 -6.22 36.74
C GLN A 45 -22.71 -7.61 36.53
N LEU A 46 -21.41 -7.74 36.77
CA LEU A 46 -20.71 -9.02 36.70
C LEU A 46 -21.30 -10.04 37.69
N ASP A 47 -21.51 -9.62 38.94
CA ASP A 47 -22.08 -10.48 39.99
C ASP A 47 -23.54 -10.87 39.67
N LYS A 48 -24.33 -9.96 39.07
CA LYS A 48 -25.68 -10.28 38.58
C LYS A 48 -25.67 -11.35 37.51
N VAL A 49 -24.75 -11.28 36.55
CA VAL A 49 -24.60 -12.30 35.50
C VAL A 49 -24.23 -13.65 36.13
N LEU A 50 -23.24 -13.67 37.03
CA LEU A 50 -22.82 -14.90 37.72
C LEU A 50 -23.94 -15.50 38.57
N HIS A 51 -24.70 -14.67 39.28
CA HIS A 51 -25.85 -15.11 40.05
C HIS A 51 -26.94 -15.70 39.14
N CYS A 52 -27.23 -15.06 38.01
CA CYS A 52 -28.20 -15.53 37.03
C CYS A 52 -27.81 -16.87 36.41
N VAL A 53 -26.53 -17.06 36.03
CA VAL A 53 -26.02 -18.35 35.54
C VAL A 53 -26.16 -19.43 36.62
N LYS A 54 -25.86 -19.11 37.88
CA LYS A 54 -26.01 -20.05 39.00
C LYS A 54 -27.46 -20.43 39.27
N SER A 55 -28.36 -19.45 39.36
CA SER A 55 -29.77 -19.69 39.73
C SER A 55 -30.54 -20.45 38.66
N ARG A 56 -30.07 -20.39 37.42
CA ARG A 56 -30.70 -21.05 36.27
C ARG A 56 -29.97 -22.28 35.78
N LYS A 57 -29.00 -22.78 36.56
CA LYS A 57 -28.24 -23.97 36.22
C LYS A 57 -29.18 -25.14 35.85
N GLN A 58 -30.26 -25.36 36.61
CA GLN A 58 -31.21 -26.46 36.41
C GLN A 58 -32.29 -26.21 35.34
N ASP A 59 -32.37 -25.02 34.76
CA ASP A 59 -33.39 -24.70 33.77
C ASP A 59 -33.03 -25.32 32.41
N ARG A 60 -33.84 -26.26 31.94
CA ARG A 60 -33.64 -27.01 30.69
C ARG A 60 -33.59 -26.10 29.46
N TYR A 61 -34.18 -24.91 29.52
CA TYR A 61 -34.25 -23.95 28.42
C TYR A 61 -33.27 -22.78 28.57
N PHE A 62 -32.48 -22.75 29.64
CA PHE A 62 -31.52 -21.67 29.85
C PHE A 62 -30.31 -21.80 28.92
N ASP A 63 -30.13 -20.79 28.06
CA ASP A 63 -29.01 -20.75 27.14
C ASP A 63 -27.84 -19.92 27.69
N VAL A 64 -26.90 -20.62 28.32
CA VAL A 64 -25.78 -20.02 29.05
C VAL A 64 -24.74 -19.36 28.14
N HIS A 65 -24.71 -19.67 26.83
CA HIS A 65 -23.64 -19.21 25.95
C HIS A 65 -23.61 -17.68 25.81
N TRP A 66 -24.76 -17.00 25.80
CA TRP A 66 -24.83 -15.53 25.79
C TRP A 66 -24.25 -14.91 27.06
N ALA A 67 -24.52 -15.50 28.22
CA ALA A 67 -23.96 -15.05 29.48
C ALA A 67 -22.43 -15.19 29.47
N LEU A 68 -21.92 -16.32 28.98
CA LEU A 68 -20.48 -16.56 28.83
C LEU A 68 -19.84 -15.60 27.81
N SER A 69 -20.51 -15.31 26.70
CA SER A 69 -20.04 -14.30 25.73
C SER A 69 -19.91 -12.92 26.39
N ASN A 70 -20.90 -12.51 27.18
CA ASN A 70 -20.85 -11.26 27.95
C ASN A 70 -19.70 -11.24 28.98
N LEU A 71 -19.52 -12.35 29.70
CA LEU A 71 -18.40 -12.52 30.65
C LEU A 71 -17.04 -12.46 29.94
N GLY A 72 -16.93 -13.03 28.74
CA GLY A 72 -15.73 -13.01 27.92
C GLY A 72 -15.36 -11.61 27.40
N ASN A 73 -16.35 -10.70 27.35
CA ASN A 73 -16.17 -9.29 26.98
C ASN A 73 -16.06 -8.35 28.20
N ALA A 74 -16.22 -8.86 29.42
CA ALA A 74 -16.12 -8.06 30.63
C ALA A 74 -14.71 -7.44 30.80
N PRO A 75 -14.59 -6.21 31.32
CA PRO A 75 -13.29 -5.61 31.60
C PRO A 75 -12.42 -6.47 32.52
N LYS A 76 -11.14 -6.65 32.17
CA LYS A 76 -10.17 -7.49 32.92
C LYS A 76 -9.90 -7.04 34.37
N HIS A 77 -10.22 -5.79 34.70
CA HIS A 77 -10.06 -5.28 36.06
C HIS A 77 -11.19 -5.73 37.00
N LEU A 78 -12.26 -6.31 36.47
CA LEU A 78 -13.33 -6.88 37.28
C LEU A 78 -12.92 -8.26 37.79
N ASN A 79 -13.27 -8.54 39.05
CA ASN A 79 -12.92 -9.81 39.68
C ASN A 79 -13.92 -10.90 39.26
N LEU A 80 -13.60 -11.59 38.17
CA LEU A 80 -14.31 -12.80 37.78
C LEU A 80 -14.01 -13.89 38.82
N ARG A 81 -14.97 -14.13 39.73
CA ARG A 81 -14.92 -15.23 40.71
C ARG A 81 -15.02 -16.58 39.98
N PHE A 82 -13.94 -17.00 39.33
CA PHE A 82 -13.92 -18.09 38.35
C PHE A 82 -14.41 -19.42 38.92
N ASN A 83 -14.08 -19.73 40.18
CA ASN A 83 -14.60 -20.92 40.87
C ASN A 83 -16.14 -20.94 40.97
N ARG A 84 -16.80 -19.77 41.11
CA ARG A 84 -18.26 -19.69 41.09
C ARG A 84 -18.83 -19.97 39.71
N LEU A 85 -18.14 -19.51 38.66
CA LEU A 85 -18.53 -19.78 37.28
C LEU A 85 -18.41 -21.27 36.96
N ILE A 86 -17.27 -21.90 37.31
CA ILE A 86 -17.05 -23.35 37.13
C ILE A 86 -18.19 -24.14 37.77
N ASN A 87 -18.50 -23.86 39.04
CA ASN A 87 -19.54 -24.57 39.79
C ASN A 87 -20.95 -24.34 39.22
N ALA A 88 -21.16 -23.25 38.49
CA ALA A 88 -22.45 -22.92 37.89
C ALA A 88 -22.66 -23.59 36.51
N LEU A 89 -21.60 -24.08 35.85
CA LEU A 89 -21.70 -24.72 34.55
C LEU A 89 -21.95 -26.24 34.68
N HIS A 90 -22.63 -26.80 33.68
CA HIS A 90 -22.82 -28.24 33.53
C HIS A 90 -21.77 -28.82 32.56
N HIS A 91 -21.30 -30.03 32.85
CA HIS A 91 -20.44 -30.81 31.97
C HIS A 91 -21.16 -32.12 31.57
N PRO A 92 -21.09 -32.58 30.32
CA PRO A 92 -20.40 -31.95 29.17
C PRO A 92 -21.10 -30.67 28.68
N MET A 93 -20.33 -29.73 28.13
CA MET A 93 -20.85 -28.46 27.61
C MET A 93 -21.23 -28.60 26.13
N LYS A 94 -22.33 -27.96 25.70
CA LYS A 94 -22.60 -27.78 24.26
C LYS A 94 -21.46 -27.00 23.59
N VAL A 95 -21.17 -27.26 22.32
CA VAL A 95 -20.05 -26.65 21.57
C VAL A 95 -19.98 -25.12 21.72
N GLN A 96 -21.09 -24.41 21.49
CA GLN A 96 -21.14 -22.94 21.64
C GLN A 96 -20.91 -22.45 23.08
N THR A 97 -21.33 -23.24 24.07
CA THR A 97 -21.09 -22.96 25.50
C THR A 97 -19.60 -23.14 25.81
N ALA A 98 -19.00 -24.23 25.34
CA ALA A 98 -17.57 -24.50 25.49
C ALA A 98 -16.72 -23.40 24.84
N ALA A 99 -17.04 -23.01 23.60
CA ALA A 99 -16.36 -21.92 22.88
C ALA A 99 -16.33 -20.62 23.69
N ASN A 100 -17.50 -20.19 24.19
CA ASN A 100 -17.62 -18.97 24.98
C ASN A 100 -16.94 -19.12 26.36
N TYR A 101 -16.98 -20.30 26.97
CA TYR A 101 -16.28 -20.56 28.22
C TYR A 101 -14.76 -20.50 28.05
N ILE A 102 -14.21 -21.12 26.99
CA ILE A 102 -12.79 -21.00 26.63
C ILE A 102 -12.44 -19.54 26.39
N ASN A 103 -13.29 -18.77 25.72
CA ASN A 103 -13.09 -17.33 25.54
C ASN A 103 -13.05 -16.57 26.89
N VAL A 104 -13.90 -16.91 27.85
CA VAL A 104 -13.82 -16.36 29.22
C VAL A 104 -12.46 -16.65 29.86
N ILE A 105 -12.00 -17.90 29.79
CA ILE A 105 -10.67 -18.30 30.31
C ILE A 105 -9.57 -17.54 29.57
N ALA A 106 -9.68 -17.41 28.25
CA ALA A 106 -8.70 -16.75 27.40
C ALA A 106 -8.63 -15.24 27.67
N THR A 107 -9.75 -14.58 27.97
CA THR A 107 -9.76 -13.15 28.28
C THR A 107 -9.14 -12.88 29.66
N HIS A 108 -9.55 -13.64 30.67
CA HIS A 108 -9.27 -13.34 32.07
C HIS A 108 -8.05 -14.09 32.65
N LEU A 109 -7.61 -15.18 32.01
CA LEU A 109 -6.52 -16.05 32.48
C LEU A 109 -6.57 -16.34 34.00
N PRO A 110 -7.72 -16.78 34.54
CA PRO A 110 -7.90 -16.94 35.97
C PRO A 110 -6.96 -18.00 36.56
N LYS A 111 -6.61 -17.86 37.85
CA LYS A 111 -5.94 -18.93 38.60
C LYS A 111 -6.78 -20.20 38.54
N GLY A 112 -6.18 -21.31 38.12
CA GLY A 112 -6.87 -22.60 37.92
C GLY A 112 -7.43 -22.81 36.50
N GLY A 113 -7.47 -21.80 35.64
CA GLY A 113 -8.01 -21.96 34.28
C GLY A 113 -7.20 -22.92 33.40
N ALA A 114 -5.90 -23.12 33.64
CA ALA A 114 -5.12 -24.15 32.96
C ALA A 114 -5.61 -25.57 33.30
N ALA A 115 -5.97 -25.84 34.55
CA ALA A 115 -6.52 -27.13 34.96
C ALA A 115 -7.89 -27.38 34.32
N GLU A 116 -8.71 -26.33 34.20
CA GLU A 116 -10.00 -26.38 33.50
C GLU A 116 -9.85 -26.68 32.01
N LEU A 117 -8.88 -26.07 31.34
CA LEU A 117 -8.58 -26.36 29.93
C LEU A 117 -8.08 -27.80 29.75
N LEU A 118 -7.27 -28.33 30.67
CA LEU A 118 -6.85 -29.74 30.64
C LEU A 118 -8.03 -30.69 30.83
N ARG A 119 -8.95 -30.36 31.73
CA ARG A 119 -10.19 -31.14 31.95
C ARG A 119 -11.06 -31.13 30.69
N TYR A 120 -11.24 -29.97 30.08
CA TYR A 120 -11.96 -29.82 28.81
C TYR A 120 -11.31 -30.65 27.69
N LEU A 121 -9.99 -30.54 27.52
CA LEU A 121 -9.25 -31.34 26.53
C LEU A 121 -9.34 -32.85 26.80
N LYS A 122 -9.57 -33.30 28.03
CA LYS A 122 -9.76 -34.72 28.33
C LYS A 122 -11.17 -35.21 27.97
N GLN A 123 -12.19 -34.35 28.09
CA GLN A 123 -13.60 -34.74 27.99
C GLN A 123 -14.19 -34.51 26.61
N ASP A 124 -13.80 -33.42 25.94
CA ASP A 124 -14.54 -32.87 24.79
C ASP A 124 -13.63 -32.54 23.58
N MET A 125 -12.47 -33.22 23.45
CA MET A 125 -11.49 -32.94 22.39
C MET A 125 -11.89 -33.56 21.05
N ILE A 126 -13.03 -33.16 20.47
CA ILE A 126 -13.51 -33.70 19.19
C ILE A 126 -13.70 -32.58 18.13
N ASP A 127 -13.74 -31.31 18.56
CA ASP A 127 -14.12 -30.18 17.71
C ASP A 127 -13.06 -29.08 17.58
N ARG A 128 -13.34 -28.10 16.71
CA ARG A 128 -12.55 -26.85 16.50
C ARG A 128 -12.21 -26.11 17.79
N GLU A 129 -13.06 -26.21 18.81
CA GLU A 129 -12.85 -25.55 20.10
C GLU A 129 -11.63 -26.08 20.86
N SER A 130 -11.21 -27.32 20.59
CA SER A 130 -9.96 -27.89 21.10
C SER A 130 -8.74 -27.06 20.70
N ALA A 131 -8.74 -26.49 19.48
CA ALA A 131 -7.67 -25.62 19.01
C ALA A 131 -7.62 -24.30 19.81
N SER A 132 -8.80 -23.73 20.12
CA SER A 132 -8.94 -22.56 20.97
C SER A 132 -8.47 -22.85 22.40
N ALA A 133 -8.83 -24.01 22.95
CA ALA A 133 -8.41 -24.45 24.28
C ALA A 133 -6.88 -24.63 24.37
N LEU A 134 -6.26 -25.30 23.39
CA LEU A 134 -4.81 -25.47 23.30
C LEU A 134 -4.07 -24.14 23.18
N THR A 135 -4.53 -23.26 22.28
CA THR A 135 -3.96 -21.92 22.13
C THR A 135 -4.09 -21.11 23.43
N THR A 136 -5.20 -21.26 24.14
CA THR A 136 -5.41 -20.59 25.44
C THR A 136 -4.51 -21.16 26.53
N LEU A 137 -4.33 -22.48 26.56
CA LEU A 137 -3.45 -23.15 27.53
C LEU A 137 -2.00 -22.68 27.37
N LEU A 138 -1.53 -22.52 26.14
CA LEU A 138 -0.19 -21.99 25.86
C LEU A 138 0.02 -20.58 26.45
N ARG A 139 -1.03 -19.78 26.64
CA ARG A 139 -0.93 -18.42 27.19
C ARG A 139 -0.70 -18.36 28.70
N TYR A 140 -0.83 -19.49 29.41
CA TYR A 140 -0.55 -19.58 30.84
C TYR A 140 0.95 -19.64 31.18
N ASN A 141 1.83 -19.85 30.18
CA ASN A 141 3.29 -19.96 30.41
C ASN A 141 3.63 -21.03 31.47
N ASP A 142 2.91 -22.15 31.47
CA ASP A 142 3.12 -23.26 32.42
C ASP A 142 3.57 -24.53 31.67
N PRO A 143 4.88 -24.81 31.62
CA PRO A 143 5.42 -25.99 30.95
C PRO A 143 4.87 -27.30 31.50
N SER A 144 4.50 -27.35 32.79
CA SER A 144 3.92 -28.55 33.39
C SER A 144 2.53 -28.82 32.82
N ALA A 145 1.71 -27.77 32.64
CA ALA A 145 0.40 -27.88 32.01
C ALA A 145 0.51 -28.28 30.54
N TRP A 146 1.51 -27.78 29.81
CA TRP A 146 1.73 -28.16 28.40
C TRP A 146 2.11 -29.62 28.25
N ARG A 147 3.00 -30.15 29.10
CA ARG A 147 3.35 -31.58 29.12
C ARG A 147 2.14 -32.46 29.47
N LYS A 148 1.30 -32.02 30.42
CA LYS A 148 0.04 -32.71 30.75
C LYS A 148 -0.92 -32.73 29.57
N ALA A 149 -1.11 -31.59 28.88
CA ALA A 149 -1.91 -31.53 27.67
C ALA A 149 -1.37 -32.45 26.58
N ARG A 150 -0.04 -32.49 26.40
CA ARG A 150 0.58 -33.35 25.40
C ARG A 150 0.29 -34.82 25.62
N LYS A 151 0.35 -35.29 26.87
CA LYS A 151 -0.03 -36.66 27.25
C LYS A 151 -1.52 -36.95 27.03
N ILE A 152 -2.40 -36.00 27.36
CA ILE A 152 -3.85 -36.12 27.11
C ILE A 152 -4.13 -36.26 25.61
N VAL A 153 -3.53 -35.39 24.79
CA VAL A 153 -3.65 -35.44 23.31
C VAL A 153 -3.16 -36.78 22.75
N GLU A 154 -2.05 -37.30 23.28
CA GLU A 154 -1.49 -38.60 22.89
C GLU A 154 -2.41 -39.76 23.21
N GLN A 155 -3.03 -39.75 24.40
CA GLN A 155 -3.97 -40.77 24.83
C GLN A 155 -5.23 -40.76 23.96
N ILE A 156 -5.84 -39.58 23.76
CA ILE A 156 -7.05 -39.41 22.95
C ILE A 156 -6.82 -39.83 21.49
N TYR A 157 -5.61 -39.60 20.96
CA TYR A 157 -5.23 -40.07 19.64
C TYR A 157 -5.10 -41.60 19.57
N ARG A 158 -4.45 -42.24 20.55
CA ARG A 158 -4.37 -43.71 20.63
C ARG A 158 -5.74 -44.36 20.77
N ASP A 159 -6.64 -43.71 21.50
CA ASP A 159 -8.03 -44.13 21.67
C ASP A 159 -8.89 -43.82 20.42
N GLN A 160 -8.29 -43.33 19.32
CA GLN A 160 -8.92 -43.01 18.04
C GLN A 160 -10.07 -41.98 18.13
N GLN A 161 -10.07 -41.14 19.16
CA GLN A 161 -11.10 -40.11 19.37
C GLN A 161 -10.85 -38.83 18.56
N ILE A 162 -9.62 -38.63 18.07
CA ILE A 162 -9.25 -37.54 17.15
C ILE A 162 -8.54 -38.09 15.92
N ASN A 163 -8.71 -37.40 14.79
CA ASN A 163 -8.00 -37.72 13.56
C ASN A 163 -6.54 -37.22 13.57
N ASP A 164 -5.76 -37.73 12.61
CA ASP A 164 -4.34 -37.38 12.42
C ASP A 164 -4.12 -35.86 12.28
N GLY A 165 -5.03 -35.14 11.61
CA GLY A 165 -4.92 -33.70 11.41
C GLY A 165 -4.95 -32.92 12.73
N MET A 166 -5.89 -33.25 13.62
CA MET A 166 -6.01 -32.63 14.94
C MET A 166 -4.85 -33.02 15.86
N TYR A 167 -4.41 -34.28 15.81
CA TYR A 167 -3.23 -34.73 16.53
C TYR A 167 -1.97 -33.97 16.10
N MET A 168 -1.73 -33.87 14.79
CA MET A 168 -0.57 -33.15 14.23
C MET A 168 -0.63 -31.66 14.51
N TYR A 169 -1.81 -31.04 14.48
CA TYR A 169 -1.99 -29.65 14.91
C TYR A 169 -1.61 -29.46 16.38
N ALA A 170 -2.15 -30.28 17.28
CA ALA A 170 -1.90 -30.17 18.72
C ALA A 170 -0.43 -30.44 19.05
N LYS A 171 0.16 -31.47 18.45
CA LYS A 171 1.59 -31.80 18.55
C LYS A 171 2.46 -30.64 18.06
N GLY A 172 2.14 -30.08 16.89
CA GLY A 172 2.85 -28.94 16.30
C GLY A 172 2.78 -27.64 17.13
N LYS A 173 1.81 -27.52 18.05
CA LYS A 173 1.72 -26.41 19.00
C LYS A 173 2.43 -26.71 20.32
N LEU A 174 2.24 -27.90 20.88
CA LEU A 174 2.73 -28.27 22.20
C LEU A 174 4.22 -28.62 22.20
N ASP A 175 4.71 -29.38 21.22
CA ASP A 175 6.10 -29.84 21.19
C ASP A 175 7.10 -28.66 21.14
N PRO A 176 6.93 -27.63 20.29
CA PRO A 176 7.82 -26.47 20.30
C PRO A 176 7.79 -25.70 21.62
N ALA A 177 6.60 -25.53 22.22
CA ALA A 177 6.44 -24.82 23.49
C ALA A 177 7.08 -25.58 24.66
N ILE A 178 6.99 -26.92 24.67
CA ILE A 178 7.62 -27.76 25.69
C ILE A 178 9.14 -27.76 25.54
N ARG A 179 9.64 -27.78 24.30
CA ARG A 179 11.08 -27.78 23.99
C ARG A 179 11.75 -26.45 24.35
N ASP A 180 11.08 -25.33 24.10
CA ASP A 180 11.60 -23.99 24.37
C ASP A 180 10.53 -23.11 25.06
N PRO A 181 10.38 -23.23 26.38
CA PRO A 181 9.38 -22.48 27.14
C PRO A 181 9.58 -20.97 27.13
N ASP A 182 10.84 -20.52 27.15
CA ASP A 182 11.18 -19.09 27.20
C ASP A 182 10.80 -18.41 25.88
N HIS A 183 11.07 -19.06 24.74
CA HIS A 183 10.60 -18.58 23.45
C HIS A 183 9.07 -18.50 23.38
N GLN A 184 8.34 -19.50 23.90
CA GLN A 184 6.87 -19.45 23.95
C GLN A 184 6.36 -18.31 24.87
N ALA A 185 7.01 -18.07 26.01
CA ALA A 185 6.69 -16.98 26.90
C ALA A 185 6.91 -15.61 26.23
N GLU A 186 8.00 -15.46 25.48
CA GLU A 186 8.29 -14.26 24.68
C GLU A 186 7.27 -14.08 23.54
N GLN A 187 6.86 -15.15 22.86
CA GLN A 187 5.76 -15.08 21.87
C GLN A 187 4.45 -14.60 22.50
N ASN A 188 4.12 -15.09 23.69
CA ASN A 188 2.93 -14.65 24.43
C ASN A 188 3.03 -13.18 24.86
N LYS A 189 4.21 -12.72 25.26
CA LYS A 189 4.48 -11.30 25.55
C LYS A 189 4.28 -10.45 24.29
N LYS A 190 4.85 -10.85 23.15
CA LYS A 190 4.65 -10.17 21.86
C LYS A 190 3.19 -10.15 21.43
N ALA A 191 2.45 -11.24 21.62
CA ALA A 191 1.02 -11.31 21.31
C ALA A 191 0.19 -10.34 22.18
N LYS A 192 0.49 -10.25 23.49
CA LYS A 192 -0.13 -9.28 24.40
C LYS A 192 0.18 -7.84 23.97
N LEU A 193 1.44 -7.54 23.66
CA LEU A 193 1.85 -6.23 23.15
C LEU A 193 1.14 -5.88 21.84
N ARG A 194 1.04 -6.83 20.90
CA ARG A 194 0.32 -6.66 19.62
C ARG A 194 -1.17 -6.38 19.83
N ALA A 195 -1.83 -7.08 20.74
CA ALA A 195 -3.24 -6.83 21.06
C ALA A 195 -3.44 -5.43 21.68
N ALA A 196 -2.54 -5.00 22.56
CA ALA A 196 -2.57 -3.67 23.14
C ALA A 196 -2.34 -2.57 22.09
N PHE A 197 -1.37 -2.77 21.19
CA PHE A 197 -1.14 -1.91 20.03
C PHE A 197 -2.40 -1.77 19.15
N LEU A 198 -3.03 -2.89 18.77
CA LEU A 198 -4.23 -2.86 17.93
C LEU A 198 -5.35 -2.06 18.59
N LYS A 199 -5.60 -2.29 19.88
CA LYS A 199 -6.60 -1.56 20.66
C LYS A 199 -6.33 -0.05 20.68
N GLU A 200 -5.11 0.38 20.95
CA GLU A 200 -4.75 1.81 20.96
C GLU A 200 -4.83 2.42 19.55
N SER A 201 -4.34 1.71 18.52
CA SER A 201 -4.41 2.17 17.13
C SER A 201 -5.86 2.34 16.65
N ASP A 202 -6.78 1.46 17.06
CA ASP A 202 -8.19 1.54 16.69
C ASP A 202 -8.91 2.71 17.37
N GLN A 203 -8.50 3.08 18.58
CA GLN A 203 -9.01 4.28 19.24
C GLN A 203 -8.65 5.54 18.44
N VAL A 204 -7.39 5.64 18.00
CA VAL A 204 -6.93 6.76 17.15
C VAL A 204 -7.69 6.78 15.82
N ARG A 205 -7.89 5.62 15.16
CA ARG A 205 -8.67 5.56 13.92
C ARG A 205 -10.12 6.00 14.10
N LYS A 206 -10.74 5.71 15.24
CA LYS A 206 -12.10 6.19 15.56
C LYS A 206 -12.11 7.70 15.80
N GLU A 207 -11.11 8.23 16.50
CA GLU A 207 -10.93 9.66 16.75
C GLU A 207 -10.71 10.44 15.45
N LYS A 208 -9.87 9.94 14.54
CA LYS A 208 -9.65 10.48 13.20
C LYS A 208 -10.95 10.76 12.45
N ARG A 209 -11.89 9.81 12.45
CA ARG A 209 -13.19 9.98 11.77
C ARG A 209 -14.00 11.15 12.34
N ARG A 210 -13.83 11.47 13.62
CA ARG A 210 -14.46 12.64 14.26
C ARG A 210 -13.74 13.93 13.87
N ILE A 211 -12.41 13.92 13.86
CA ILE A 211 -11.58 15.05 13.42
C ILE A 211 -11.84 15.41 11.96
N ASP A 212 -11.93 14.42 11.07
CA ASP A 212 -12.14 14.67 9.64
C ASP A 212 -13.51 15.31 9.34
N ARG A 213 -14.52 15.19 10.23
CA ARG A 213 -15.83 15.83 10.08
C ARG A 213 -15.78 17.35 10.26
N ILE A 214 -14.87 17.85 11.10
CA ILE A 214 -14.73 19.29 11.35
C ILE A 214 -13.82 20.00 10.33
N LYS A 215 -13.13 19.24 9.45
CA LYS A 215 -12.17 19.76 8.46
C LYS A 215 -12.69 20.92 7.59
N LYS A 216 -13.99 20.91 7.28
CA LYS A 216 -14.64 21.95 6.45
C LYS A 216 -15.25 23.08 7.27
N THR A 217 -15.80 22.76 8.45
CA THR A 217 -16.58 23.68 9.27
C THR A 217 -15.71 24.49 10.22
N ASP A 218 -14.64 23.87 10.76
CA ASP A 218 -13.71 24.49 11.70
C ASP A 218 -12.26 24.08 11.36
N PRO A 219 -11.62 24.79 10.41
CA PRO A 219 -10.25 24.52 9.99
C PRO A 219 -9.22 24.61 11.11
N GLU A 220 -9.40 25.52 12.06
CA GLU A 220 -8.44 25.77 13.13
C GLU A 220 -8.49 24.63 14.15
N GLN A 221 -9.69 24.26 14.59
CA GLN A 221 -9.87 23.11 15.46
C GLN A 221 -9.47 21.80 14.78
N TYR A 222 -9.67 21.68 13.46
CA TYR A 222 -9.17 20.54 12.69
C TYR A 222 -7.65 20.43 12.77
N ILE A 223 -6.91 21.53 12.58
CA ILE A 223 -5.44 21.51 12.66
C ILE A 223 -4.99 21.13 14.07
N GLN A 224 -5.51 21.79 15.10
CA GLN A 224 -5.14 21.52 16.49
C GLN A 224 -5.41 20.07 16.90
N ARG A 225 -6.60 19.54 16.60
CA ARG A 225 -6.94 18.14 16.93
C ARG A 225 -6.13 17.14 16.10
N SER A 226 -5.81 17.45 14.85
CA SER A 226 -4.96 16.58 14.03
C SER A 226 -3.51 16.55 14.53
N LEU A 227 -2.97 17.65 15.06
CA LEU A 227 -1.66 17.66 15.71
C LEU A 227 -1.65 16.78 16.97
N ALA A 228 -2.69 16.86 17.80
CA ALA A 228 -2.84 16.00 18.98
C ALA A 228 -2.98 14.52 18.60
N GLU A 229 -3.74 14.21 17.55
CA GLU A 229 -3.86 12.87 16.95
C GLU A 229 -2.49 12.34 16.50
N ILE A 230 -1.74 13.13 15.73
CA ILE A 230 -0.39 12.78 15.23
C ILE A 230 0.57 12.53 16.39
N SER A 231 0.59 13.40 17.41
CA SER A 231 1.42 13.21 18.60
C SER A 231 1.08 11.90 19.32
N ARG A 232 -0.21 11.57 19.42
CA ARG A 232 -0.66 10.29 19.98
C ARG A 232 -0.23 9.10 19.13
N MET A 233 -0.29 9.21 17.79
CA MET A 233 0.22 8.19 16.88
C MET A 233 1.73 7.98 17.05
N GLN A 234 2.53 9.04 17.16
CA GLN A 234 3.98 8.97 17.42
C GLN A 234 4.27 8.21 18.71
N LYS A 235 3.62 8.60 19.83
CA LYS A 235 3.76 7.93 21.13
C LYS A 235 3.39 6.44 21.06
N ILE A 236 2.33 6.07 20.32
CA ILE A 236 1.97 4.66 20.11
C ILE A 236 3.06 3.94 19.28
N ALA A 237 3.54 4.54 18.20
CA ALA A 237 4.55 3.95 17.34
C ALA A 237 5.91 3.75 18.03
N GLU A 238 6.27 4.63 18.98
CA GLU A 238 7.45 4.52 19.84
C GLU A 238 7.25 3.45 20.91
N LYS A 239 6.13 3.51 21.65
CA LYS A 239 5.76 2.55 22.71
C LYS A 239 5.78 1.09 22.23
N TYR A 240 5.40 0.85 20.99
CA TYR A 240 5.31 -0.50 20.40
C TYR A 240 6.43 -0.81 19.41
N SER A 241 7.52 -0.03 19.38
CA SER A 241 8.64 -0.18 18.44
C SER A 241 9.27 -1.58 18.40
N SER A 242 9.21 -2.35 19.50
CA SER A 242 9.72 -3.72 19.57
C SER A 242 8.92 -4.75 18.76
N LEU A 243 7.76 -4.39 18.21
CA LEU A 243 6.95 -5.26 17.34
C LEU A 243 7.40 -5.23 15.86
N GLN A 244 8.64 -4.84 15.57
CA GLN A 244 9.19 -4.77 14.21
C GLN A 244 9.96 -6.03 13.79
N PRO A 245 9.88 -6.45 12.51
CA PRO A 245 8.92 -6.00 11.50
C PRO A 245 7.49 -6.47 11.84
N GLY A 246 6.48 -5.64 11.61
CA GLY A 246 5.11 -5.98 12.02
C GLY A 246 4.10 -4.84 11.85
N PRO A 247 2.96 -4.87 12.57
CA PRO A 247 1.85 -3.95 12.32
C PRO A 247 2.19 -2.47 12.59
N VAL A 248 3.29 -2.20 13.31
CA VAL A 248 3.81 -0.85 13.57
C VAL A 248 4.37 -0.21 12.31
N VAL A 249 4.89 -0.99 11.35
CA VAL A 249 5.43 -0.45 10.08
C VAL A 249 4.32 0.21 9.27
N GLY A 250 3.19 -0.48 9.08
CA GLY A 250 2.02 0.10 8.40
C GLY A 250 1.47 1.32 9.13
N PHE A 251 1.48 1.31 10.47
CA PHE A 251 1.01 2.44 11.28
C PHE A 251 1.94 3.66 11.22
N ARG A 252 3.27 3.46 11.11
CA ARG A 252 4.21 4.56 10.81
C ARG A 252 3.98 5.13 9.41
N GLY A 253 3.64 4.29 8.43
CA GLY A 253 3.19 4.73 7.12
C GLY A 253 1.94 5.60 7.19
N ASP A 254 0.92 5.17 7.95
CA ASP A 254 -0.30 5.96 8.19
C ASP A 254 0.00 7.31 8.85
N LEU A 255 0.90 7.33 9.85
CA LEU A 255 1.38 8.53 10.53
C LEU A 255 2.04 9.51 9.54
N LEU A 256 2.97 9.05 8.72
CA LEU A 256 3.66 9.88 7.73
C LEU A 256 2.68 10.49 6.71
N ILE A 257 1.74 9.68 6.22
CA ILE A 257 0.67 10.16 5.31
C ILE A 257 -0.18 11.22 6.01
N ARG A 258 -0.49 11.05 7.30
CA ARG A 258 -1.28 12.00 8.07
C ARG A 258 -0.53 13.32 8.29
N GLN A 259 0.74 13.27 8.66
CA GLN A 259 1.61 14.45 8.76
C GLN A 259 1.68 15.20 7.44
N LYS A 260 2.00 14.53 6.33
CA LYS A 260 2.07 15.16 5.00
C LYS A 260 0.77 15.88 4.63
N ARG A 261 -0.38 15.23 4.85
CA ARG A 261 -1.70 15.81 4.54
C ARG A 261 -2.03 17.01 5.42
N LEU A 262 -1.66 16.96 6.71
CA LEU A 262 -1.89 18.08 7.61
C LEU A 262 -0.98 19.26 7.29
N ALA A 263 0.30 19.00 7.00
CA ALA A 263 1.26 20.03 6.59
C ALA A 263 0.77 20.76 5.34
N ALA A 264 0.39 20.02 4.30
CA ALA A 264 -0.17 20.60 3.08
C ALA A 264 -1.46 21.39 3.33
N TYR A 265 -2.36 20.88 4.20
CA TYR A 265 -3.59 21.60 4.57
C TYR A 265 -3.31 22.92 5.30
N ALA A 266 -2.38 22.91 6.27
CA ALA A 266 -1.97 24.11 7.01
C ALA A 266 -1.36 25.15 6.06
N GLY A 267 -0.43 24.74 5.19
CA GLY A 267 0.20 25.62 4.20
C GLY A 267 -0.79 26.19 3.18
N ALA A 268 -1.81 25.42 2.76
CA ALA A 268 -2.88 25.91 1.89
C ALA A 268 -3.77 26.97 2.57
N ARG A 269 -3.78 27.03 3.90
CA ARG A 269 -4.53 27.99 4.72
C ARG A 269 -3.69 29.19 5.19
N GLY A 270 -2.46 29.35 4.68
CA GLY A 270 -1.59 30.44 5.09
C GLY A 270 -0.90 30.23 6.43
N ARG A 271 -0.93 29.02 7.00
CA ARG A 271 -0.23 28.65 8.24
C ARG A 271 1.15 28.07 7.92
N GLU A 272 2.03 28.91 7.36
CA GLU A 272 3.36 28.48 6.91
C GLU A 272 4.18 27.84 8.04
N SER A 273 4.31 28.51 9.18
CA SER A 273 5.11 28.03 10.32
C SER A 273 4.67 26.65 10.81
N THR A 274 3.36 26.43 10.95
CA THR A 274 2.79 25.14 11.31
C THR A 274 3.09 24.07 10.26
N SER A 275 2.97 24.41 8.97
CA SER A 275 3.26 23.50 7.87
C SER A 275 4.72 23.04 7.89
N ILE A 276 5.65 23.99 8.07
CA ILE A 276 7.09 23.75 8.18
C ILE A 276 7.39 22.87 9.39
N GLN A 277 6.87 23.20 10.58
CA GLN A 277 7.08 22.40 11.79
C GLN A 277 6.64 20.94 11.63
N ILE A 278 5.52 20.71 10.92
CA ILE A 278 5.06 19.34 10.65
C ILE A 278 6.03 18.63 9.70
N TYR A 279 6.49 19.27 8.63
CA TYR A 279 7.48 18.68 7.71
C TYR A 279 8.83 18.43 8.42
N GLU A 280 9.31 19.36 9.24
CA GLU A 280 10.53 19.18 10.04
C GLU A 280 10.41 17.94 10.96
N SER A 281 9.24 17.71 11.56
CA SER A 281 8.99 16.53 12.39
C SER A 281 8.96 15.20 11.63
N MET A 282 8.77 15.22 10.31
CA MET A 282 8.84 14.03 9.47
C MET A 282 10.28 13.64 9.14
N GLY A 283 11.16 14.64 9.01
CA GLY A 283 12.55 14.46 8.62
C GLY A 283 12.73 13.92 7.19
N GLY A 284 14.00 13.77 6.81
CA GLY A 284 14.40 13.25 5.50
C GLY A 284 14.25 14.25 4.34
N TRP A 285 14.91 13.92 3.23
CA TRP A 285 15.04 14.83 2.09
C TRP A 285 13.70 15.17 1.42
N LYS A 286 12.71 14.28 1.49
CA LYS A 286 11.35 14.54 0.97
C LYS A 286 10.62 15.64 1.74
N ALA A 287 10.82 15.73 3.05
CA ALA A 287 10.22 16.78 3.86
C ALA A 287 10.96 18.12 3.66
N ASP A 288 12.29 18.08 3.60
CA ASP A 288 13.13 19.25 3.27
C ASP A 288 12.76 19.85 1.90
N LEU A 289 12.45 19.00 0.91
CA LEU A 289 11.98 19.42 -0.40
C LEU A 289 10.66 20.20 -0.33
N GLU A 290 9.70 19.72 0.48
CA GLU A 290 8.40 20.38 0.65
C GLU A 290 8.54 21.71 1.41
N ILE A 291 9.49 21.80 2.36
CA ILE A 291 9.85 23.05 3.04
C ILE A 291 10.45 24.05 2.04
N ALA A 292 11.34 23.61 1.15
CA ALA A 292 11.92 24.46 0.12
C ALA A 292 10.84 25.06 -0.79
N ASP A 293 9.90 24.23 -1.26
CA ASP A 293 8.76 24.65 -2.08
C ASP A 293 7.86 25.67 -1.35
N LEU A 294 7.61 25.48 -0.05
CA LEU A 294 6.89 26.45 0.77
C LEU A 294 7.66 27.77 0.86
N LYS A 295 8.95 27.74 1.19
CA LYS A 295 9.79 28.95 1.27
C LYS A 295 9.80 29.73 -0.04
N ARG A 296 9.93 29.02 -1.17
CA ARG A 296 9.82 29.60 -2.51
C ARG A 296 8.45 30.26 -2.73
N LYS A 297 7.36 29.56 -2.39
CA LYS A 297 5.99 30.07 -2.52
C LYS A 297 5.76 31.36 -1.72
N TYR A 298 6.36 31.48 -0.53
CA TYR A 298 6.24 32.66 0.32
C TYR A 298 7.30 33.74 0.04
N GLY A 299 8.12 33.58 -1.01
CA GLY A 299 9.08 34.59 -1.47
C GLY A 299 10.43 34.55 -0.77
N ASP A 300 10.67 33.61 0.14
CA ASP A 300 11.96 33.42 0.82
C ASP A 300 12.90 32.55 -0.05
N VAL A 301 13.38 33.15 -1.14
CA VAL A 301 14.24 32.49 -2.13
C VAL A 301 15.54 31.99 -1.50
N LYS A 302 16.12 32.77 -0.58
CA LYS A 302 17.38 32.41 0.09
C LYS A 302 17.22 31.11 0.90
N MET A 303 16.15 31.00 1.69
CA MET A 303 15.90 29.77 2.45
C MET A 303 15.48 28.62 1.55
N ALA A 304 14.71 28.87 0.47
CA ALA A 304 14.37 27.83 -0.50
C ALA A 304 15.63 27.18 -1.09
N ILE A 305 16.60 28.00 -1.54
CA ILE A 305 17.90 27.52 -2.03
C ILE A 305 18.63 26.71 -0.95
N ALA A 306 18.69 27.19 0.29
CA ALA A 306 19.37 26.48 1.37
C ALA A 306 18.77 25.09 1.64
N TYR A 307 17.44 24.95 1.58
CA TYR A 307 16.78 23.66 1.71
C TYR A 307 16.96 22.78 0.46
N TYR A 308 16.91 23.32 -0.75
CA TYR A 308 17.22 22.54 -1.96
C TYR A 308 18.67 22.02 -1.94
N ASP A 309 19.64 22.83 -1.52
CA ASP A 309 21.03 22.41 -1.35
C ASP A 309 21.17 21.31 -0.27
N LYS A 310 20.37 21.37 0.80
CA LYS A 310 20.28 20.30 1.82
C LYS A 310 19.73 19.00 1.22
N VAL A 311 18.71 19.08 0.37
CA VAL A 311 18.15 17.92 -0.35
C VAL A 311 19.19 17.32 -1.30
N LEU A 312 19.87 18.15 -2.10
CA LEU A 312 20.92 17.70 -3.02
C LEU A 312 22.03 16.91 -2.29
N LYS A 313 22.50 17.42 -1.15
CA LYS A 313 23.49 16.74 -0.29
C LYS A 313 22.97 15.41 0.28
N ALA A 314 21.67 15.33 0.61
CA ALA A 314 21.07 14.09 1.08
C ALA A 314 20.99 13.04 -0.05
N LEU A 315 20.69 13.47 -1.28
CA LEU A 315 20.65 12.61 -2.46
C LEU A 315 22.05 12.11 -2.89
N ASP A 316 23.15 12.68 -2.38
CA ASP A 316 24.53 12.17 -2.59
C ASP A 316 24.83 10.91 -1.79
N LYS A 317 24.04 10.63 -0.76
CA LYS A 317 24.22 9.49 0.15
C LYS A 317 23.12 8.47 -0.13
N PRO A 318 23.28 7.57 -1.13
CA PRO A 318 22.26 6.57 -1.41
C PRO A 318 22.02 5.72 -0.16
N GLU A 319 20.78 5.66 0.30
CA GLU A 319 20.41 4.78 1.41
C GLU A 319 20.58 3.32 0.95
N SER A 320 21.25 2.49 1.75
CA SER A 320 21.53 1.09 1.41
C SER A 320 20.26 0.24 1.22
N SER A 321 19.11 0.72 1.67
CA SER A 321 17.80 0.08 1.55
C SER A 321 16.97 0.56 0.36
N GLU A 322 17.42 1.57 -0.40
CA GLU A 322 16.64 2.08 -1.52
C GLU A 322 16.52 1.05 -2.64
N SER A 323 15.28 0.82 -3.06
CA SER A 323 15.00 0.09 -4.27
C SER A 323 15.61 0.81 -5.47
N ARG A 324 15.89 0.05 -6.52
CA ARG A 324 16.43 0.58 -7.76
C ARG A 324 15.57 1.70 -8.39
N GLY A 325 14.25 1.62 -8.22
CA GLY A 325 13.33 2.65 -8.69
C GLY A 325 13.51 3.97 -7.93
N GLU A 326 13.77 3.90 -6.62
CA GLU A 326 14.02 5.07 -5.78
C GLU A 326 15.33 5.77 -6.16
N GLN A 327 16.41 5.02 -6.40
CA GLN A 327 17.68 5.59 -6.86
C GLN A 327 17.54 6.33 -8.20
N THR A 328 16.75 5.77 -9.12
CA THR A 328 16.50 6.41 -10.43
C THR A 328 15.66 7.68 -10.27
N GLY A 329 14.65 7.65 -9.40
CA GLY A 329 13.86 8.83 -9.04
C GLY A 329 14.71 9.91 -8.37
N ALA A 330 15.60 9.53 -7.45
CA ALA A 330 16.54 10.44 -6.79
C ALA A 330 17.43 11.18 -7.79
N LYS A 331 17.93 10.49 -8.83
CA LYS A 331 18.71 11.13 -9.90
C LYS A 331 17.91 12.19 -10.66
N GLN A 332 16.65 11.89 -11.01
CA GLN A 332 15.82 12.87 -11.72
C GLN A 332 15.46 14.07 -10.84
N ILE A 333 15.23 13.85 -9.55
CA ILE A 333 14.97 14.91 -8.58
C ILE A 333 16.20 15.79 -8.42
N ARG A 334 17.40 15.20 -8.33
CA ARG A 334 18.66 15.96 -8.32
C ARG A 334 18.78 16.86 -9.53
N GLU A 335 18.66 16.31 -10.74
CA GLU A 335 18.76 17.10 -11.97
C GLU A 335 17.75 18.26 -11.96
N TRP A 336 16.49 18.00 -11.59
CA TRP A 336 15.50 19.06 -11.43
C TRP A 336 15.95 20.15 -10.43
N LEU A 337 16.41 19.75 -9.26
CA LEU A 337 16.81 20.68 -8.21
C LEU A 337 18.02 21.52 -8.60
N GLU A 338 18.97 20.97 -9.34
CA GLU A 338 20.11 21.72 -9.90
C GLU A 338 19.63 22.83 -10.84
N HIS A 339 18.67 22.52 -11.73
CA HIS A 339 18.05 23.50 -12.62
C HIS A 339 17.25 24.56 -11.85
N GLU A 340 16.48 24.15 -10.84
CA GLU A 340 15.68 25.04 -10.01
C GLU A 340 16.56 26.00 -9.19
N VAL A 341 17.62 25.49 -8.55
CA VAL A 341 18.57 26.30 -7.80
C VAL A 341 19.31 27.28 -8.71
N ALA A 342 19.73 26.84 -9.91
CA ALA A 342 20.37 27.73 -10.87
C ALA A 342 19.44 28.86 -11.34
N TYR A 343 18.16 28.53 -11.59
CA TYR A 343 17.14 29.53 -11.92
C TYR A 343 16.93 30.51 -10.77
N LEU A 344 16.75 30.04 -9.54
CA LEU A 344 16.54 30.91 -8.38
C LEU A 344 17.75 31.83 -8.09
N LYS A 345 18.96 31.40 -8.42
CA LYS A 345 20.19 32.21 -8.27
C LYS A 345 20.35 33.26 -9.37
N THR A 346 19.93 32.97 -10.60
CA THR A 346 20.31 33.77 -11.78
C THR A 346 19.14 34.42 -12.53
N GLY A 347 17.91 33.95 -12.29
CA GLY A 347 16.72 34.28 -13.07
C GLY A 347 16.72 33.70 -14.50
N LYS A 348 17.74 32.91 -14.89
CA LYS A 348 17.90 32.38 -16.24
C LYS A 348 17.59 30.89 -16.29
N THR A 349 16.89 30.46 -17.33
CA THR A 349 16.67 29.04 -17.61
C THR A 349 17.94 28.41 -18.18
N GLN A 350 18.11 27.11 -17.96
CA GLN A 350 19.23 26.34 -18.51
C GLN A 350 18.72 25.38 -19.60
N PRO A 351 19.51 25.11 -20.64
CA PRO A 351 19.17 24.08 -21.63
C PRO A 351 19.00 22.70 -20.98
N ILE A 352 17.96 21.96 -21.36
CA ILE A 352 17.65 20.63 -20.80
C ILE A 352 17.80 19.56 -21.89
N LYS A 353 18.63 18.55 -21.63
CA LYS A 353 18.76 17.36 -22.50
C LYS A 353 17.83 16.25 -21.99
N ILE A 354 16.78 15.96 -22.75
CA ILE A 354 15.78 14.96 -22.41
C ILE A 354 16.08 13.65 -23.14
N SER A 355 16.34 12.58 -22.38
CA SER A 355 16.47 11.23 -22.94
C SER A 355 15.19 10.41 -22.75
N ARG A 356 15.07 9.30 -23.48
CA ARG A 356 13.92 8.38 -23.36
C ARG A 356 13.78 7.82 -21.94
N ASP A 357 14.89 7.42 -21.34
CA ASP A 357 14.92 6.86 -19.99
C ASP A 357 14.40 7.89 -18.96
N LYS A 358 14.75 9.17 -19.16
CA LYS A 358 14.24 10.29 -18.37
C LYS A 358 12.73 10.49 -18.56
N LEU A 359 12.19 10.34 -19.76
CA LEU A 359 10.76 10.42 -20.03
C LEU A 359 9.96 9.27 -19.41
N GLY A 360 10.50 8.05 -19.42
CA GLY A 360 9.90 6.90 -18.74
C GLY A 360 9.73 7.16 -17.23
N MET A 361 10.69 7.84 -16.61
CA MET A 361 10.61 8.21 -15.20
C MET A 361 9.62 9.35 -14.93
N PHE A 362 9.58 10.37 -15.79
CA PHE A 362 8.52 11.38 -15.72
C PHE A 362 7.13 10.73 -15.82
N TRP A 363 6.96 9.76 -16.72
CA TRP A 363 5.71 8.98 -16.81
C TRP A 363 5.39 8.22 -15.52
N ALA A 364 6.35 7.49 -14.96
CA ALA A 364 6.17 6.78 -13.69
C ALA A 364 5.77 7.74 -12.57
N SER A 365 6.38 8.94 -12.52
CA SER A 365 6.04 9.96 -11.54
C SER A 365 4.61 10.48 -11.72
N MET A 366 4.15 10.74 -12.95
CA MET A 366 2.76 11.14 -13.22
C MET A 366 1.78 10.04 -12.80
N TYR A 367 2.05 8.79 -13.18
CA TYR A 367 1.18 7.66 -12.87
C TYR A 367 1.03 7.48 -11.36
N LEU A 368 2.15 7.40 -10.64
CA LEU A 368 2.14 7.24 -9.18
C LEU A 368 1.47 8.41 -8.46
N ASN A 369 1.67 9.64 -8.93
CA ASN A 369 1.08 10.83 -8.32
C ASN A 369 -0.44 10.91 -8.50
N VAL A 370 -0.98 10.50 -9.65
CA VAL A 370 -2.44 10.44 -9.89
C VAL A 370 -3.15 9.53 -8.88
N TYR A 371 -2.51 8.45 -8.44
CA TYR A 371 -3.06 7.54 -7.43
C TYR A 371 -2.72 7.93 -5.98
N ALA A 372 -1.64 8.68 -5.76
CA ALA A 372 -1.18 9.05 -4.42
C ALA A 372 -1.89 10.28 -3.83
N THR A 373 -2.36 11.21 -4.67
CA THR A 373 -3.06 12.40 -4.18
C THR A 373 -4.53 12.12 -3.90
N GLU A 374 -5.00 12.44 -2.68
CA GLU A 374 -6.45 12.51 -2.45
C GLU A 374 -7.01 13.60 -3.38
N PRO A 375 -8.00 13.28 -4.22
CA PRO A 375 -8.57 14.25 -5.13
C PRO A 375 -9.08 15.44 -4.34
N SER A 376 -8.66 16.64 -4.74
CA SER A 376 -9.28 17.88 -4.26
C SER A 376 -10.80 17.74 -4.35
N PRO A 377 -11.59 18.29 -3.41
CA PRO A 377 -13.04 18.35 -3.55
C PRO A 377 -13.50 18.93 -4.90
N LEU A 378 -12.68 19.80 -5.50
CA LEU A 378 -12.89 20.36 -6.84
C LEU A 378 -12.69 19.33 -7.97
N ILE A 379 -11.93 18.27 -7.73
CA ILE A 379 -11.57 17.19 -8.68
C ILE A 379 -12.41 15.92 -8.48
N LYS A 380 -13.05 15.71 -7.32
CA LYS A 380 -13.95 14.55 -7.13
C LYS A 380 -15.00 14.38 -8.25
N PRO A 381 -15.62 15.44 -8.78
CA PRO A 381 -16.47 15.32 -9.97
C PRO A 381 -15.69 14.92 -11.22
N LEU A 382 -14.42 15.36 -11.31
CA LEU A 382 -13.54 15.13 -12.46
C LEU A 382 -12.94 13.70 -12.50
N GLN A 383 -12.95 12.93 -11.42
CA GLN A 383 -12.46 11.53 -11.45
C GLN A 383 -13.39 10.60 -12.24
N LYS A 384 -14.67 10.97 -12.40
CA LYS A 384 -15.61 10.26 -13.29
C LYS A 384 -15.33 10.52 -14.77
N ILE A 385 -14.49 11.53 -15.08
CA ILE A 385 -14.16 12.01 -16.41
C ILE A 385 -13.09 11.14 -17.08
N HIS A 386 -13.37 9.83 -17.16
CA HIS A 386 -12.68 8.95 -18.11
C HIS A 386 -13.39 8.94 -19.47
N LYS A 387 -14.46 9.74 -19.63
CA LYS A 387 -15.23 9.90 -20.88
C LYS A 387 -15.04 11.33 -21.40
N GLY A 388 -14.46 11.48 -22.60
CA GLY A 388 -14.07 12.78 -23.18
C GLY A 388 -15.17 13.87 -23.22
N ILE A 389 -16.45 13.49 -23.24
CA ILE A 389 -17.61 14.40 -23.22
C ILE A 389 -17.72 15.20 -21.91
N GLU A 390 -17.33 14.60 -20.77
CA GLU A 390 -17.39 15.30 -19.48
C GLU A 390 -16.21 16.29 -19.31
N ILE A 391 -15.09 16.09 -20.01
CA ILE A 391 -13.94 17.03 -20.00
C ILE A 391 -14.39 18.39 -20.53
N GLU A 392 -15.09 18.39 -21.67
CA GLU A 392 -15.46 19.63 -22.36
C GLU A 392 -16.42 20.48 -21.52
N ARG A 393 -17.41 19.83 -20.89
CA ARG A 393 -18.39 20.50 -20.01
C ARG A 393 -17.76 21.12 -18.76
N ASN A 394 -16.59 20.61 -18.34
CA ASN A 394 -15.93 21.04 -17.10
C ASN A 394 -14.69 21.93 -17.34
N ARG A 395 -14.38 22.35 -18.57
CA ARG A 395 -13.16 23.13 -18.88
C ARG A 395 -12.99 24.38 -18.02
N ALA A 396 -14.05 25.15 -17.81
CA ALA A 396 -14.01 26.35 -16.98
C ALA A 396 -13.67 26.02 -15.51
N HIS A 397 -14.24 24.94 -14.97
CA HIS A 397 -13.96 24.48 -13.61
C HIS A 397 -12.54 23.92 -13.47
N ILE A 398 -12.07 23.16 -14.47
CA ILE A 398 -10.68 22.66 -14.55
C ILE A 398 -9.71 23.84 -14.57
N ARG A 399 -9.95 24.84 -15.42
CA ARG A 399 -9.14 26.05 -15.48
C ARG A 399 -9.12 26.76 -14.13
N LYS A 400 -10.28 27.00 -13.52
CA LYS A 400 -10.39 27.64 -12.20
C LYS A 400 -9.61 26.85 -11.14
N TYR A 401 -9.72 25.53 -11.16
CA TYR A 401 -8.98 24.65 -10.25
C TYR A 401 -7.47 24.78 -10.44
N LEU A 402 -6.96 24.58 -11.66
CA LEU A 402 -5.53 24.64 -11.97
C LEU A 402 -4.93 25.98 -11.56
N PHE A 403 -5.57 27.09 -11.94
CA PHE A 403 -5.07 28.43 -11.62
C PHE A 403 -5.30 28.86 -10.16
N SER A 404 -6.03 28.06 -9.37
CA SER A 404 -6.13 28.24 -7.91
C SER A 404 -5.04 27.49 -7.13
N LEU A 405 -4.25 26.65 -7.80
CA LEU A 405 -3.20 25.88 -7.13
C LEU A 405 -2.04 26.79 -6.68
N PRO A 406 -1.45 26.52 -5.50
CA PRO A 406 -0.19 27.12 -5.12
C PRO A 406 0.89 26.84 -6.17
N LYS A 407 1.69 27.82 -6.55
CA LYS A 407 2.78 27.64 -7.54
C LYS A 407 3.78 26.58 -7.07
N SER A 408 3.86 25.45 -7.76
CA SER A 408 4.88 24.41 -7.52
C SER A 408 5.11 23.61 -8.81
N PRO A 409 6.36 23.26 -9.14
CA PRO A 409 6.64 22.49 -10.36
C PRO A 409 5.99 21.10 -10.31
N THR A 410 5.80 20.56 -9.11
CA THR A 410 5.12 19.27 -8.90
C THR A 410 3.66 19.27 -9.38
N ASN A 411 3.00 20.44 -9.44
CA ASN A 411 1.63 20.53 -9.98
C ASN A 411 1.56 20.13 -11.45
N ILE A 412 2.65 20.27 -12.22
CA ILE A 412 2.69 19.88 -13.62
C ILE A 412 2.55 18.35 -13.71
N ALA A 413 3.37 17.61 -12.97
CA ALA A 413 3.33 16.15 -12.96
C ALA A 413 2.00 15.61 -12.40
N ILE A 414 1.50 16.19 -11.31
CA ILE A 414 0.25 15.75 -10.67
C ILE A 414 -0.97 16.02 -11.56
N ASN A 415 -1.00 17.17 -12.23
CA ASN A 415 -2.20 17.64 -12.94
C ASN A 415 -2.13 17.51 -14.46
N THR A 416 -1.18 16.75 -15.01
CA THR A 416 -1.02 16.58 -16.46
C THR A 416 -2.34 16.23 -17.19
N PRO A 417 -3.20 15.30 -16.70
CA PRO A 417 -4.48 15.03 -17.35
C PRO A 417 -5.41 16.25 -17.43
N TYR A 418 -5.37 17.14 -16.44
CA TYR A 418 -6.17 18.37 -16.40
C TYR A 418 -5.56 19.49 -17.24
N ILE A 419 -4.23 19.55 -17.34
CA ILE A 419 -3.54 20.48 -18.25
C ILE A 419 -3.94 20.16 -19.70
N ALA A 420 -3.98 18.88 -20.06
CA ALA A 420 -4.41 18.44 -21.39
C ALA A 420 -5.88 18.81 -21.71
N ALA A 421 -6.70 19.01 -20.68
CA ALA A 421 -8.11 19.41 -20.80
C ALA A 421 -8.33 20.92 -21.01
N LEU A 422 -7.30 21.75 -20.86
CA LEU A 422 -7.43 23.20 -21.06
C LEU A 422 -7.88 23.54 -22.48
N ALA A 423 -8.68 24.60 -22.62
CA ALA A 423 -9.37 24.91 -23.86
C ALA A 423 -8.43 25.42 -24.97
N ASN A 424 -7.35 26.10 -24.60
CA ASN A 424 -6.48 26.80 -25.54
C ASN A 424 -5.01 26.73 -25.11
N LYS A 425 -4.13 26.87 -26.09
CA LYS A 425 -2.67 26.85 -25.95
C LYS A 425 -2.16 27.86 -24.91
N LYS A 426 -2.72 29.08 -24.91
CA LYS A 426 -2.32 30.17 -24.00
C LYS A 426 -2.48 29.77 -22.53
N ASP A 427 -3.59 29.14 -22.17
CA ASP A 427 -3.85 28.67 -20.82
C ASP A 427 -2.87 27.57 -20.39
N VAL A 428 -2.49 26.66 -21.29
CA VAL A 428 -1.49 25.61 -21.03
C VAL A 428 -0.14 26.26 -20.72
N THR A 429 0.37 27.09 -21.64
CA THR A 429 1.67 27.75 -21.48
C THR A 429 1.70 28.64 -20.25
N GLN A 430 0.62 29.38 -19.97
CA GLN A 430 0.51 30.22 -18.77
C GLN A 430 0.54 29.37 -17.50
N PHE A 431 -0.21 28.27 -17.43
CA PHE A 431 -0.21 27.41 -16.25
C PHE A 431 1.15 26.77 -16.00
N VAL A 432 1.77 26.24 -17.05
CA VAL A 432 3.07 25.56 -16.98
C VAL A 432 4.18 26.53 -16.53
N SER A 433 4.31 27.68 -17.19
CA SER A 433 5.30 28.71 -16.84
C SER A 433 5.11 29.28 -15.42
N LEU A 434 3.87 29.40 -14.94
CA LEU A 434 3.59 29.85 -13.56
C LEU A 434 4.05 28.84 -12.49
N ASN A 435 4.11 27.56 -12.82
CA ASN A 435 4.42 26.49 -11.86
C ASN A 435 5.89 26.06 -11.92
N ASP A 436 6.50 26.08 -13.10
CA ASP A 436 7.88 25.66 -13.34
C ASP A 436 8.66 26.73 -14.12
N PRO A 437 9.01 27.85 -13.46
CA PRO A 437 9.70 28.95 -14.13
C PRO A 437 11.14 28.59 -14.56
N ALA A 438 11.74 27.54 -13.98
CA ALA A 438 13.02 26.99 -14.41
C ALA A 438 12.94 26.22 -15.74
N GLY A 439 11.72 25.82 -16.16
CA GLY A 439 11.44 25.14 -17.42
C GLY A 439 11.77 23.64 -17.45
N TYR A 440 12.18 23.04 -16.31
CA TYR A 440 12.55 21.63 -16.24
C TYR A 440 11.36 20.69 -16.50
N TRP A 441 10.33 20.76 -15.68
CA TRP A 441 9.12 19.95 -15.83
C TRP A 441 8.29 20.34 -17.06
N GLU A 442 8.33 21.61 -17.47
CA GLU A 442 7.77 22.07 -18.75
C GLU A 442 8.36 21.29 -19.92
N ALA A 443 9.69 21.25 -20.02
CA ALA A 443 10.37 20.55 -21.10
C ALA A 443 10.02 19.05 -21.11
N TYR A 444 9.95 18.41 -19.94
CA TYR A 444 9.54 17.01 -19.81
C TYR A 444 8.08 16.75 -20.20
N LEU A 445 7.16 17.63 -19.80
CA LEU A 445 5.74 17.52 -20.17
C LEU A 445 5.58 17.59 -21.70
N TYR A 446 6.23 18.55 -22.34
CA TYR A 446 6.13 18.72 -23.80
C TYR A 446 6.86 17.61 -24.55
N ALA A 447 8.05 17.20 -24.10
CA ALA A 447 8.74 16.07 -24.69
C ALA A 447 7.93 14.77 -24.57
N PHE A 448 7.31 14.53 -23.41
CA PHE A 448 6.40 13.39 -23.23
C PHE A 448 5.20 13.48 -24.17
N THR A 449 4.59 14.66 -24.29
CA THR A 449 3.45 14.90 -25.18
C THR A 449 3.78 14.58 -26.65
N LEU A 450 4.93 15.05 -27.13
CA LEU A 450 5.40 14.79 -28.49
C LEU A 450 5.75 13.32 -28.70
N GLN A 451 6.35 12.66 -27.69
CA GLN A 451 6.64 11.23 -27.75
C GLN A 451 5.37 10.39 -27.86
N ILE A 452 4.32 10.73 -27.12
CA ILE A 452 3.02 10.05 -27.22
C ILE A 452 2.39 10.27 -28.60
N GLN A 453 2.45 11.50 -29.15
CA GLN A 453 1.99 11.78 -30.51
C GLN A 453 2.71 10.90 -31.53
N GLN A 454 4.04 10.79 -31.44
CA GLN A 454 4.85 9.96 -32.33
C GLN A 454 4.47 8.47 -32.20
N ARG A 455 4.30 7.95 -30.97
CA ARG A 455 3.88 6.56 -30.74
C ARG A 455 2.52 6.26 -31.37
N GLN A 456 1.54 7.16 -31.24
CA GLN A 456 0.23 6.98 -31.87
C GLN A 456 0.29 6.86 -33.40
N GLN A 457 1.27 7.50 -34.04
CA GLN A 457 1.46 7.42 -35.48
C GLN A 457 2.07 6.07 -35.92
N HIS A 458 2.89 5.44 -35.07
CA HIS A 458 3.63 4.21 -35.41
C HIS A 458 3.02 2.92 -34.85
N ASP A 459 2.29 2.98 -33.73
CA ASP A 459 1.69 1.80 -33.09
C ASP A 459 0.30 2.12 -32.51
N LYS A 460 -0.75 1.74 -33.25
CA LYS A 460 -2.14 1.90 -32.82
C LYS A 460 -2.52 1.01 -31.63
N LYS A 461 -1.69 0.03 -31.26
CA LYS A 461 -1.93 -0.92 -30.16
C LYS A 461 -1.10 -0.63 -28.91
N ASP A 462 -0.29 0.44 -28.88
CA ASP A 462 0.42 0.86 -27.67
C ASP A 462 -0.61 1.39 -26.64
N GLU A 463 -0.80 0.65 -25.55
CA GLU A 463 -1.79 0.95 -24.50
C GLU A 463 -1.56 2.33 -23.86
N VAL A 464 -0.30 2.74 -23.69
CA VAL A 464 0.05 4.05 -23.14
C VAL A 464 -0.31 5.14 -24.15
N ALA A 465 0.02 4.94 -25.42
CA ALA A 465 -0.34 5.86 -26.49
C ALA A 465 -1.86 5.96 -26.70
N GLU A 466 -2.60 4.85 -26.53
CA GLU A 466 -4.06 4.85 -26.60
C GLU A 466 -4.66 5.62 -25.43
N ARG A 467 -4.20 5.33 -24.20
CA ARG A 467 -4.73 5.95 -22.97
C ARG A 467 -4.49 7.45 -22.92
N TYR A 468 -3.28 7.89 -23.22
CA TYR A 468 -2.91 9.31 -23.13
C TYR A 468 -3.15 10.07 -24.41
N GLY A 469 -3.07 9.42 -25.57
CA GLY A 469 -3.28 10.11 -26.82
C GLY A 469 -4.74 10.54 -27.06
N LYS A 470 -5.70 9.95 -26.34
CA LYS A 470 -7.07 10.51 -26.21
C LYS A 470 -7.11 11.88 -25.54
N LEU A 471 -6.12 12.21 -24.70
CA LEU A 471 -5.97 13.55 -24.10
C LEU A 471 -5.29 14.53 -25.06
N LEU A 472 -4.55 14.02 -26.06
CA LEU A 472 -3.81 14.85 -27.01
C LEU A 472 -4.64 15.31 -28.20
N ARG A 473 -5.88 14.83 -28.32
CA ARG A 473 -6.82 15.20 -29.39
C ARG A 473 -8.17 15.59 -28.79
N SER A 474 -8.84 16.55 -29.42
CA SER A 474 -10.25 16.85 -29.13
C SER A 474 -11.14 15.69 -29.58
N PRO A 475 -12.42 15.64 -29.14
CA PRO A 475 -13.41 14.71 -29.71
C PRO A 475 -13.56 14.84 -31.23
N SER A 476 -13.28 16.03 -31.80
CA SER A 476 -13.23 16.29 -33.24
C SER A 476 -11.92 15.87 -33.93
N GLY A 477 -11.00 15.20 -33.22
CA GLY A 477 -9.74 14.70 -33.77
C GLY A 477 -8.62 15.73 -33.94
N LYS A 478 -8.89 17.03 -33.67
CA LYS A 478 -7.91 18.12 -33.75
C LYS A 478 -6.87 18.02 -32.63
N PRO A 479 -5.63 18.50 -32.84
CA PRO A 479 -4.64 18.59 -31.77
C PRO A 479 -5.17 19.35 -30.55
N SER A 480 -4.99 18.79 -29.35
CA SER A 480 -5.29 19.46 -28.08
C SER A 480 -4.47 20.73 -27.88
N ALA A 481 -4.90 21.58 -26.96
CA ALA A 481 -4.13 22.75 -26.53
C ALA A 481 -2.72 22.39 -26.04
N LEU A 482 -2.59 21.28 -25.31
CA LEU A 482 -1.30 20.79 -24.81
C LEU A 482 -0.37 20.36 -25.95
N LEU A 483 -0.90 19.64 -26.94
CA LEU A 483 -0.11 19.24 -28.10
C LEU A 483 0.34 20.44 -28.93
N GLN A 484 -0.53 21.42 -29.14
CA GLN A 484 -0.16 22.66 -29.84
C GLN A 484 0.92 23.44 -29.08
N ALA A 485 0.84 23.52 -27.75
CA ALA A 485 1.85 24.16 -26.91
C ALA A 485 3.21 23.45 -27.02
N ALA A 486 3.20 22.11 -26.96
CA ALA A 486 4.42 21.31 -27.10
C ALA A 486 5.09 21.49 -28.47
N GLN A 487 4.31 21.54 -29.56
CA GLN A 487 4.82 21.78 -30.92
C GLN A 487 5.41 23.19 -31.08
N GLU A 488 4.80 24.20 -30.47
CA GLU A 488 5.34 25.56 -30.48
C GLU A 488 6.62 25.67 -29.64
N TYR A 489 6.65 25.05 -28.47
CA TYR A 489 7.82 25.05 -27.59
C TYR A 489 9.08 24.54 -28.33
N THR A 490 8.95 23.48 -29.13
CA THR A 490 10.09 22.93 -29.90
C THR A 490 10.68 23.86 -30.95
N LYS A 491 9.98 24.93 -31.34
CA LYS A 491 10.52 25.94 -32.27
C LYS A 491 11.61 26.80 -31.62
N TYR A 492 11.52 26.98 -30.31
CA TYR A 492 12.41 27.86 -29.54
C TYR A 492 13.35 27.08 -28.62
N HIS A 493 12.95 25.88 -28.23
CA HIS A 493 13.69 25.00 -27.32
C HIS A 493 13.86 23.64 -27.99
N PRO A 494 15.01 23.36 -28.62
CA PRO A 494 15.21 22.10 -29.31
C PRO A 494 15.20 20.94 -28.30
N ILE A 495 14.07 20.24 -28.24
CA ILE A 495 13.97 18.95 -27.55
C ILE A 495 14.57 17.92 -28.50
N SER A 496 15.84 17.60 -28.29
CA SER A 496 16.47 16.48 -28.99
C SER A 496 16.07 15.18 -28.31
N PHE A 497 15.22 14.41 -28.98
CA PHE A 497 15.19 12.97 -28.74
C PHE A 497 16.43 12.40 -29.45
N PRO A 498 17.20 11.50 -28.82
CA PRO A 498 18.30 10.84 -29.51
C PRO A 498 17.78 10.24 -30.83
N THR A 499 18.43 10.59 -31.94
CA THR A 499 18.08 10.04 -33.25
C THR A 499 18.27 8.53 -33.18
N ARG A 500 17.17 7.80 -33.23
CA ARG A 500 17.19 6.33 -33.11
C ARG A 500 17.90 5.75 -34.30
N ASP A 501 18.69 4.71 -34.04
CA ASP A 501 19.24 3.90 -35.10
C ASP A 501 18.06 3.21 -35.82
N LYS A 502 17.83 3.58 -37.08
CA LYS A 502 16.73 3.05 -37.89
C LYS A 502 16.77 1.53 -38.00
N ARG A 503 17.95 0.91 -37.83
CA ARG A 503 18.12 -0.55 -37.83
C ARG A 503 17.38 -1.21 -36.67
N MET A 504 17.13 -0.51 -35.57
CA MET A 504 16.34 -1.01 -34.44
C MET A 504 14.84 -1.15 -34.75
N GLY A 505 14.39 -0.85 -35.97
CA GLY A 505 13.00 -1.09 -36.41
C GLY A 505 12.58 -2.56 -36.48
N THR A 506 13.52 -3.51 -36.34
CA THR A 506 13.25 -4.96 -36.25
C THR A 506 14.06 -5.60 -35.11
N PRO A 507 13.63 -6.77 -34.57
CA PRO A 507 14.44 -7.51 -33.60
C PRO A 507 15.83 -7.89 -34.13
N GLN A 508 15.91 -8.34 -35.38
CA GLN A 508 17.15 -8.70 -36.07
C GLN A 508 18.11 -7.51 -36.14
N GLY A 509 17.60 -6.36 -36.59
CA GLY A 509 18.42 -5.16 -36.69
C GLY A 509 18.84 -4.63 -35.32
N THR A 510 17.98 -4.73 -34.30
CA THR A 510 18.35 -4.41 -32.91
C THR A 510 19.46 -5.32 -32.39
N TRP A 511 19.39 -6.62 -32.68
CA TRP A 511 20.44 -7.58 -32.36
C TRP A 511 21.76 -7.23 -33.07
N ALA A 512 21.70 -6.89 -34.36
CA ALA A 512 22.87 -6.47 -35.12
C ALA A 512 23.52 -5.20 -34.54
N VAL A 513 22.72 -4.21 -34.14
CA VAL A 513 23.22 -2.99 -33.48
C VAL A 513 23.85 -3.31 -32.12
N LEU A 514 23.28 -4.25 -31.34
CA LEU A 514 23.91 -4.70 -30.09
C LEU A 514 25.28 -5.33 -30.37
N MET A 515 25.35 -6.25 -31.33
CA MET A 515 26.61 -6.92 -31.70
C MET A 515 27.67 -5.93 -32.17
N GLU A 516 27.28 -4.94 -32.98
CA GLU A 516 28.18 -3.87 -33.41
C GLU A 516 28.70 -3.02 -32.23
N GLY A 517 27.81 -2.62 -31.33
CA GLY A 517 28.18 -1.87 -30.12
C GLY A 517 29.17 -2.65 -29.25
N LEU A 518 28.95 -3.96 -29.10
CA LEU A 518 29.87 -4.84 -28.37
C LEU A 518 31.22 -4.99 -29.11
N LYS A 519 31.21 -5.28 -30.40
CA LYS A 519 32.40 -5.46 -31.24
C LYS A 519 33.30 -4.22 -31.29
N THR A 520 32.69 -3.04 -31.40
CA THR A 520 33.41 -1.76 -31.48
C THR A 520 33.81 -1.20 -30.12
N GLY A 521 33.28 -1.75 -29.02
CA GLY A 521 33.42 -1.19 -27.67
C GLY A 521 32.57 0.04 -27.41
N ASN A 522 31.59 0.34 -28.28
CA ASN A 522 30.63 1.43 -28.09
C ASN A 522 29.54 1.00 -27.09
N ARG A 523 29.80 1.29 -25.82
CA ARG A 523 28.90 0.96 -24.69
C ARG A 523 27.53 1.61 -24.79
N GLU A 524 27.46 2.85 -25.29
CA GLU A 524 26.19 3.56 -25.42
C GLU A 524 25.31 2.87 -26.47
N LEU A 525 25.87 2.56 -27.65
CA LEU A 525 25.17 1.84 -28.71
C LEU A 525 24.68 0.46 -28.25
N ALA A 526 25.52 -0.30 -27.54
CA ALA A 526 25.13 -1.60 -27.01
C ALA A 526 24.00 -1.50 -25.97
N LEU A 527 24.08 -0.52 -25.07
CA LEU A 527 23.07 -0.33 -24.04
C LEU A 527 21.76 0.17 -24.64
N ASP A 528 21.79 0.99 -25.69
CA ASP A 528 20.58 1.53 -26.31
C ASP A 528 19.67 0.49 -26.95
N CYS A 529 20.20 -0.67 -27.30
CA CYS A 529 19.42 -1.83 -27.74
C CYS A 529 18.57 -2.47 -26.64
N MET A 530 18.75 -2.10 -25.37
CA MET A 530 18.12 -2.76 -24.23
C MET A 530 17.00 -1.93 -23.63
N THR A 531 15.98 -2.60 -23.08
CA THR A 531 14.97 -1.97 -22.22
C THR A 531 15.63 -1.36 -20.98
N ILE A 532 14.98 -0.38 -20.35
CA ILE A 532 15.47 0.23 -19.10
C ILE A 532 15.83 -0.85 -18.07
N LYS A 533 14.98 -1.86 -17.88
CA LYS A 533 15.18 -2.98 -16.93
C LYS A 533 16.45 -3.79 -17.24
N LEU A 534 16.73 -4.06 -18.51
CA LEU A 534 17.91 -4.83 -18.91
C LEU A 534 19.19 -3.97 -18.92
N LYS A 535 19.14 -2.72 -19.41
CA LYS A 535 20.24 -1.73 -19.25
C LYS A 535 20.64 -1.62 -17.79
N GLN A 536 19.64 -1.63 -16.92
CA GLN A 536 19.83 -1.65 -15.49
C GLN A 536 20.56 -2.93 -15.03
N LYS A 537 20.09 -4.13 -15.40
CA LYS A 537 20.71 -5.41 -15.00
C LYS A 537 22.16 -5.55 -15.52
N LEU A 538 22.40 -5.28 -16.80
CA LEU A 538 23.67 -5.55 -17.48
C LEU A 538 24.59 -4.32 -17.62
N GLY A 539 24.06 -3.12 -17.42
CA GLY A 539 24.78 -1.86 -17.60
C GLY A 539 26.06 -1.75 -16.80
N PRO A 540 26.08 -2.06 -15.48
CA PRO A 540 27.32 -2.04 -14.71
C PRO A 540 28.40 -2.96 -15.28
N GLN A 541 28.01 -4.18 -15.69
CA GLN A 541 28.92 -5.15 -16.29
C GLN A 541 29.47 -4.64 -17.63
N ILE A 542 28.60 -4.21 -18.55
CA ILE A 542 29.00 -3.66 -19.87
C ILE A 542 29.89 -2.42 -19.70
N LYS A 543 29.60 -1.56 -18.72
CA LYS A 543 30.42 -0.38 -18.42
C LYS A 543 31.80 -0.74 -17.88
N SER A 544 31.91 -1.82 -17.11
CA SER A 544 33.19 -2.32 -16.57
C SER A 544 34.04 -3.10 -17.58
N MET A 545 33.42 -3.66 -18.63
CA MET A 545 34.15 -4.41 -19.65
C MET A 545 35.08 -3.49 -20.44
N THR A 546 36.29 -3.95 -20.72
CA THR A 546 37.20 -3.34 -21.71
C THR A 546 36.66 -3.57 -23.13
N LYS A 547 37.17 -2.82 -24.12
CA LYS A 547 36.82 -3.03 -25.53
C LYS A 547 37.09 -4.48 -25.98
N VAL A 548 38.22 -5.06 -25.53
CA VAL A 548 38.58 -6.45 -25.82
C VAL A 548 37.57 -7.42 -25.23
N GLN A 549 37.14 -7.22 -23.98
CA GLN A 549 36.13 -8.05 -23.34
C GLN A 549 34.76 -7.93 -24.02
N MET A 550 34.36 -6.73 -24.44
CA MET A 550 33.11 -6.54 -25.19
C MET A 550 33.17 -7.23 -26.56
N ASN A 551 34.30 -7.15 -27.26
CA ASN A 551 34.49 -7.84 -28.53
C ASN A 551 34.40 -9.36 -28.35
N ALA A 552 35.15 -9.92 -27.39
CA ALA A 552 35.10 -11.35 -27.06
C ALA A 552 33.69 -11.80 -26.65
N PHE A 553 32.94 -10.95 -25.92
CA PHE A 553 31.55 -11.23 -25.60
C PHE A 553 30.66 -11.27 -26.85
N SER A 554 30.86 -10.37 -27.82
CA SER A 554 30.13 -10.41 -29.10
C SER A 554 30.48 -11.65 -29.93
N GLU A 555 31.75 -12.01 -30.01
CA GLU A 555 32.26 -13.16 -30.76
C GLU A 555 31.80 -14.49 -30.15
N SER A 556 31.46 -14.49 -28.85
CA SER A 556 30.88 -15.66 -28.21
C SER A 556 29.52 -16.04 -28.82
N PHE A 557 28.76 -15.11 -29.41
CA PHE A 557 27.47 -15.41 -30.03
C PHE A 557 27.66 -15.89 -31.48
N THR A 558 27.40 -17.17 -31.72
CA THR A 558 27.65 -17.81 -33.02
C THR A 558 26.40 -17.94 -33.90
N ALA A 559 25.20 -17.81 -33.34
CA ALA A 559 23.95 -17.86 -34.10
C ALA A 559 22.83 -17.04 -33.45
N PHE A 560 21.93 -16.52 -34.29
CA PHE A 560 20.70 -15.82 -33.91
C PHE A 560 19.56 -16.24 -34.85
N LYS A 561 18.40 -16.62 -34.30
CA LYS A 561 17.21 -16.93 -35.10
C LYS A 561 15.94 -16.56 -34.34
N LEU A 562 15.00 -15.87 -34.98
CA LEU A 562 13.67 -15.66 -34.40
C LEU A 562 12.92 -17.00 -34.27
N SER A 563 12.34 -17.24 -33.09
CA SER A 563 11.60 -18.47 -32.78
C SER A 563 10.09 -18.24 -32.71
N ALA A 564 9.64 -17.14 -32.08
CA ALA A 564 8.22 -16.92 -31.84
C ALA A 564 7.82 -15.43 -31.85
N SER A 565 6.51 -15.18 -32.00
CA SER A 565 5.92 -13.85 -32.12
C SER A 565 4.58 -13.77 -31.39
N PHE A 566 4.47 -12.85 -30.42
CA PHE A 566 3.27 -12.64 -29.61
C PHE A 566 2.96 -11.15 -29.51
N GLY A 567 2.11 -10.62 -30.41
CA GLY A 567 1.75 -9.21 -30.40
C GLY A 567 2.98 -8.29 -30.51
N GLY A 568 3.22 -7.45 -29.50
CA GLY A 568 4.39 -6.56 -29.37
C GLY A 568 5.67 -7.24 -28.87
N PHE A 569 5.68 -8.57 -28.71
CA PHE A 569 6.82 -9.34 -28.24
C PHE A 569 7.36 -10.26 -29.34
N ARG A 570 8.68 -10.46 -29.35
CA ARG A 570 9.37 -11.44 -30.22
C ARG A 570 10.36 -12.22 -29.38
N GLU A 571 10.47 -13.50 -29.68
CA GLU A 571 11.48 -14.38 -29.07
C GLU A 571 12.49 -14.77 -30.14
N ALA A 572 13.76 -14.81 -29.74
CA ALA A 572 14.84 -15.35 -30.55
C ALA A 572 15.60 -16.40 -29.75
N ILE A 573 16.10 -17.41 -30.45
CA ILE A 573 17.10 -18.33 -29.93
C ILE A 573 18.47 -17.80 -30.34
N VAL A 574 19.37 -17.71 -29.37
CA VAL A 574 20.78 -17.37 -29.59
C VAL A 574 21.65 -18.53 -29.17
N THR A 575 22.69 -18.81 -29.96
CA THR A 575 23.71 -19.79 -29.59
C THR A 575 24.98 -19.05 -29.24
N ARG A 576 25.58 -19.38 -28.10
CA ARG A 576 26.91 -18.89 -27.73
C ARG A 576 27.89 -20.05 -27.49
N THR A 577 29.16 -19.81 -27.74
CA THR A 577 30.24 -20.73 -27.37
C THR A 577 30.86 -20.25 -26.06
N SER A 578 30.83 -21.08 -25.02
CA SER A 578 31.52 -20.81 -23.75
C SER A 578 33.05 -20.91 -23.89
N SER A 579 33.77 -20.42 -22.89
CA SER A 579 35.24 -20.45 -22.87
C SER A 579 35.85 -21.86 -22.96
N ASP A 580 35.07 -22.89 -22.65
CA ASP A 580 35.46 -24.31 -22.78
C ASP A 580 34.99 -24.96 -24.09
N GLY A 581 34.49 -24.17 -25.05
CA GLY A 581 34.07 -24.64 -26.38
C GLY A 581 32.65 -25.22 -26.45
N ARG A 582 31.92 -25.33 -25.34
CA ARG A 582 30.53 -25.83 -25.37
C ARG A 582 29.58 -24.82 -26.03
N LYS A 583 28.68 -25.31 -26.89
CA LYS A 583 27.59 -24.52 -27.46
C LYS A 583 26.41 -24.47 -26.49
N LEU A 584 26.04 -23.27 -26.07
CA LEU A 584 24.91 -23.01 -25.17
C LEU A 584 23.83 -22.27 -25.96
N ALA A 585 22.60 -22.81 -25.98
CA ALA A 585 21.44 -22.10 -26.50
C ALA A 585 20.78 -21.29 -25.38
N GLY A 586 20.42 -20.05 -25.68
CA GLY A 586 19.67 -19.14 -24.81
C GLY A 586 18.53 -18.49 -25.56
N MET A 587 17.63 -17.85 -24.82
CA MET A 587 16.51 -17.10 -25.38
C MET A 587 16.74 -15.61 -25.18
N VAL A 588 16.43 -14.82 -26.20
CA VAL A 588 16.42 -13.36 -26.15
C VAL A 588 15.02 -12.89 -26.45
N TYR A 589 14.46 -12.10 -25.54
CA TYR A 589 13.13 -11.53 -25.68
C TYR A 589 13.24 -10.08 -26.10
N PHE A 590 12.51 -9.74 -27.15
CA PHE A 590 12.37 -8.38 -27.65
C PHE A 590 10.97 -7.86 -27.35
N THR A 591 10.89 -6.60 -26.98
CA THR A 591 9.63 -5.87 -26.84
C THR A 591 9.66 -4.65 -27.74
N ARG A 592 8.50 -4.31 -28.30
CA ARG A 592 8.34 -3.12 -29.13
C ARG A 592 8.09 -1.91 -28.25
N ASP A 593 8.89 -0.87 -28.42
CA ASP A 593 8.72 0.42 -27.74
C ASP A 593 8.69 1.54 -28.79
N GLY A 594 7.48 1.96 -29.17
CA GLY A 594 7.24 2.86 -30.30
C GLY A 594 7.65 2.21 -31.64
N SER A 595 8.54 2.86 -32.38
CA SER A 595 9.08 2.32 -33.64
C SER A 595 10.15 1.25 -33.47
N ASP A 596 10.71 1.08 -32.27
CA ASP A 596 11.92 0.28 -32.08
C ASP A 596 11.59 -1.03 -31.41
N TRP A 597 12.46 -2.01 -31.63
CA TRP A 597 12.57 -3.21 -30.82
C TRP A 597 13.69 -3.01 -29.81
N LEU A 598 13.45 -3.43 -28.58
CA LEU A 598 14.40 -3.40 -27.48
C LEU A 598 14.50 -4.78 -26.86
N ILE A 599 15.70 -5.13 -26.41
CA ILE A 599 15.97 -6.39 -25.72
C ILE A 599 15.48 -6.24 -24.28
N GLN A 600 14.47 -7.02 -23.93
CA GLN A 600 13.89 -7.06 -22.60
C GLN A 600 14.64 -8.01 -21.67
N GLU A 601 15.10 -9.13 -22.21
CA GLU A 601 15.74 -10.21 -21.47
C GLU A 601 16.67 -11.01 -22.39
N MET A 602 17.80 -11.46 -21.83
CA MET A 602 18.82 -12.28 -22.48
C MET A 602 19.60 -13.09 -21.44
#